data_AF-A0A0A2UTQ6-F1
#
_entry.id   AF-A0A0A2UTQ6-F1
#
_cell.length_a   1.000
_cell.length_b   1.000
_cell.length_c   1.000
_cell.angle_alpha   90.00
_cell.angle_beta   90.00
_cell.angle_gamma   90.00
#
_symmetry.space_group_name_H-M   'P 1'
#
loop_
_entity.id
_entity.type
_entity.pdbx_description
1 polymer ?
#
loop_
_entity_poly.entity_id
_entity_poly.type
_entity_poly.pdbx_seq_one_letter_code
_entity_poly.pdbx_strand_id
1 'polypeptide(L)' 'MEQTFSEVISSIPWGIVAPLLVIQAILLIVALVDWFRIERTNGPKWVWLIIILFFNILGPILYFLIGRRNNG' A
#
# COMPACT_ATOMS: atom_id res chain seq x y z
N MET A 1 30.98 -6.00 -12.45
CA MET A 1 29.81 -5.22 -11.99
C MET A 1 28.51 -6.00 -12.14
N GLU A 2 28.24 -6.69 -13.25
CA GLU A 2 27.03 -7.53 -13.40
C GLU A 2 26.97 -8.71 -12.43
N GLN A 3 28.12 -9.30 -12.08
CA GLN A 3 28.21 -10.43 -11.15
C GLN A 3 27.78 -10.06 -9.72
N THR A 4 28.22 -8.91 -9.20
CA THR A 4 27.90 -8.45 -7.84
C THR A 4 26.41 -8.17 -7.64
N PHE A 5 25.72 -7.66 -8.66
CA PHE A 5 24.28 -7.41 -8.57
C PHE A 5 23.47 -8.71 -8.44
N SER A 6 23.82 -9.71 -9.24
CA SER A 6 23.13 -11.01 -9.25
C SER A 6 23.28 -11.75 -7.91
N GLU A 7 24.44 -11.62 -7.26
CA GLU A 7 24.68 -12.17 -5.92
C GLU A 7 23.79 -11.50 -4.85
N VAL A 8 23.65 -10.18 -4.89
CA VAL A 8 22.80 -9.44 -3.95
C VAL A 8 21.35 -9.88 -4.08
N ILE A 9 20.81 -9.98 -5.30
CA ILE A 9 19.43 -10.41 -5.55
C ILE A 9 19.20 -11.85 -5.05
N SER A 10 20.17 -12.73 -5.25
CA SER A 10 20.11 -14.14 -4.82
C SER A 10 20.16 -14.29 -3.30
N SER A 11 20.82 -13.34 -2.60
CA SER A 11 20.94 -13.34 -1.14
C SER A 11 19.67 -12.91 -0.40
N ILE A 12 18.70 -12.33 -1.11
CA ILE A 12 17.43 -11.88 -0.52
C ILE A 12 16.57 -13.11 -0.14
N PRO A 13 16.00 -13.15 1.08
CA PRO A 13 15.12 -14.23 1.51
C PRO A 13 13.72 -14.10 0.86
N TRP A 14 13.63 -14.46 -0.42
CA TRP A 14 12.42 -14.33 -1.23
C TRP A 14 11.20 -15.04 -0.64
N GLY A 15 11.41 -16.13 0.13
CA GLY A 15 10.34 -16.85 0.83
C GLY A 15 9.57 -16.00 1.87
N ILE A 16 10.17 -14.92 2.37
CA ILE A 16 9.53 -13.99 3.33
C ILE A 16 9.17 -12.68 2.63
N VAL A 17 10.06 -12.17 1.79
CA VAL A 17 9.88 -10.88 1.10
C VAL A 17 8.72 -10.92 0.10
N ALA A 18 8.63 -11.97 -0.72
CA ALA A 18 7.60 -12.04 -1.75
C ALA A 18 6.17 -12.05 -1.17
N PRO A 19 5.84 -12.86 -0.14
CA PRO A 19 4.53 -12.78 0.51
C PRO A 19 4.20 -11.40 1.09
N LEU A 20 5.17 -10.73 1.73
CA LEU A 20 4.97 -9.39 2.27
C LEU A 20 4.66 -8.37 1.16
N LEU A 21 5.39 -8.43 0.04
CA LEU A 21 5.13 -7.57 -1.12
C LEU A 21 3.75 -7.85 -1.73
N VAL A 22 3.32 -9.10 -1.79
CA VAL A 22 1.97 -9.47 -2.28
C VAL A 22 0.88 -8.89 -1.38
N ILE A 23 1.01 -9.03 -0.06
CA ILE A 23 0.04 -8.44 0.90
C ILE A 23 0.02 -6.92 0.76
N GLN A 24 1.18 -6.29 0.66
CA GLN A 24 1.30 -4.85 0.45
C GLN A 24 0.62 -4.41 -0.85
N ALA A 25 0.87 -5.11 -1.95
CA ALA A 25 0.28 -4.80 -3.26
C ALA A 25 -1.25 -4.95 -3.24
N ILE A 26 -1.76 -6.05 -2.67
CA ILE A 26 -3.21 -6.26 -2.51
C ILE A 26 -3.81 -5.12 -1.68
N LEU A 27 -3.22 -4.80 -0.53
CA LEU A 27 -3.72 -3.75 0.35
C LEU A 27 -3.73 -2.38 -0.33
N LEU A 28 -2.68 -2.05 -1.08
CA LEU A 28 -2.59 -0.82 -1.87
C LEU A 28 -3.69 -0.75 -2.93
N ILE A 29 -3.85 -1.82 -3.73
CA ILE A 29 -4.86 -1.88 -4.79
C ILE A 29 -6.26 -1.74 -4.21
N VAL A 30 -6.58 -2.51 -3.16
CA VAL A 30 -7.90 -2.45 -2.52
C VAL A 30 -8.16 -1.07 -1.93
N ALA A 31 -7.16 -0.43 -1.29
CA ALA A 31 -7.31 0.92 -0.76
C ALA A 31 -7.55 1.96 -1.86
N LEU A 32 -6.82 1.89 -2.97
CA LEU A 32 -7.02 2.79 -4.11
C LEU A 32 -8.38 2.60 -4.76
N VAL A 33 -8.84 1.36 -4.92
CA VAL A 33 -10.17 1.06 -5.48
C VAL A 33 -11.27 1.55 -4.55
N ASP A 34 -11.18 1.29 -3.24
CA ASP A 34 -12.17 1.77 -2.25
C ASP A 34 -12.18 3.30 -2.19
N TRP A 35 -11.00 3.93 -2.17
CA TRP A 35 -10.84 5.38 -2.20
C TRP A 35 -11.47 6.01 -3.44
N PHE A 36 -11.28 5.40 -4.60
CA PHE A 36 -11.88 5.90 -5.83
C PHE A 36 -13.41 5.83 -5.78
N ARG A 37 -13.96 4.71 -5.29
CA ARG A 37 -15.40 4.43 -5.21
C ARG A 37 -16.15 5.27 -4.18
N ILE A 38 -15.51 5.62 -3.07
CA ILE A 38 -16.16 6.40 -2.00
C ILE A 38 -16.26 7.88 -2.37
N GLU A 39 -17.44 8.46 -2.20
CA GLU A 39 -17.69 9.88 -2.49
C GLU A 39 -17.11 10.81 -1.40
N ARG A 40 -17.12 10.36 -0.14
CA ARG A 40 -16.69 11.15 1.01
C ARG A 40 -15.76 10.35 1.92
N THR A 41 -14.58 10.88 2.16
CA THR A 41 -13.62 10.39 3.14
C THR A 41 -13.67 11.25 4.40
N ASN A 42 -13.04 10.80 5.49
CA ASN A 42 -12.83 11.64 6.66
C ASN A 42 -11.73 12.67 6.36
N GLY A 43 -12.15 13.89 6.00
CA GLY A 43 -11.28 14.95 5.49
C GLY A 43 -11.19 14.97 3.95
N PRO A 44 -10.33 15.84 3.36
CA PRO A 44 -10.25 16.01 1.91
C PRO A 44 -9.84 14.73 1.19
N LYS A 45 -10.59 14.34 0.15
CA LYS A 45 -10.36 13.10 -0.60
C LYS A 45 -8.93 12.98 -1.13
N TRP A 46 -8.36 14.07 -1.65
CA TRP A 46 -7.00 14.09 -2.19
C TRP A 46 -5.88 13.82 -1.17
N VAL A 47 -6.08 14.18 0.11
CA VAL A 47 -5.09 13.92 1.17
C VAL A 47 -4.91 12.41 1.35
N TRP A 48 -6.00 11.65 1.30
CA TRP A 48 -5.93 10.20 1.41
C TRP A 48 -5.20 9.53 0.26
N LEU A 49 -5.30 10.06 -0.96
CA LEU A 49 -4.52 9.56 -2.10
C LEU A 49 -3.01 9.69 -1.83
N ILE A 50 -2.57 10.85 -1.33
CA ILE A 50 -1.17 11.09 -0.98
C ILE A 50 -0.74 10.13 0.13
N ILE A 51 -1.56 9.97 1.18
CA ILE A 51 -1.24 9.06 2.28
C ILE A 51 -1.07 7.61 1.78
N ILE A 52 -2.00 7.12 0.96
CA ILE A 52 -1.97 5.77 0.40
C ILE A 52 -0.71 5.52 -0.44
N LEU A 53 -0.28 6.51 -1.24
CA LEU A 53 0.85 6.34 -2.16
C LEU A 53 2.22 6.50 -1.50
N PHE A 54 2.36 7.40 -0.52
CA PHE A 54 3.68 7.77 0.01
C PHE A 54 4.05 7.08 1.33
N PHE A 55 3.10 6.46 2.04
CA PHE A 55 3.33 5.88 3.36
C PHE A 55 3.41 4.33 3.37
N ASN A 56 3.76 3.70 2.23
CA ASN A 56 3.91 2.25 2.10
C ASN A 56 2.70 1.49 2.67
N ILE A 57 2.90 0.50 3.57
CA ILE A 57 1.81 -0.27 4.17
C ILE A 57 0.97 0.57 5.14
N LEU A 58 1.56 1.60 5.77
CA LEU A 58 0.86 2.45 6.73
C LEU A 58 -0.22 3.31 6.05
N GLY A 59 0.00 3.73 4.81
CA GLY A 59 -0.94 4.56 4.06
C GLY A 59 -2.31 3.90 3.88
N PRO A 60 -2.38 2.73 3.22
CA PRO A 60 -3.59 1.94 3.09
C PRO A 60 -4.22 1.56 4.45
N ILE A 61 -3.40 1.20 5.46
CA ILE A 61 -3.90 0.89 6.81
C ILE A 61 -4.62 2.11 7.41
N LEU A 62 -3.98 3.28 7.40
CA LEU A 62 -4.59 4.52 7.91
C LEU A 62 -5.85 4.90 7.14
N TYR A 63 -5.85 4.70 5.82
CA TYR A 63 -7.04 4.91 5.01
C TYR A 63 -8.20 4.02 5.48
N PHE A 64 -7.98 2.72 5.68
CA PHE A 64 -9.07 1.83 6.12
C PHE A 64 -9.53 2.10 7.56
N LEU A 65 -8.61 2.45 8.48
CA LEU A 65 -8.97 2.71 9.87
C LEU A 65 -9.64 4.08 10.06
N ILE A 66 -9.12 5.13 9.41
CA ILE A 66 -9.49 6.51 9.70
C ILE A 66 -10.09 7.18 8.47
N GLY A 67 -9.53 6.97 7.27
CA GLY A 67 -9.95 7.69 6.07
C GLY A 67 -11.27 7.26 5.46
N ARG A 68 -11.57 5.97 5.55
CA ARG A 68 -12.80 5.35 5.05
C ARG A 68 -13.96 5.75 5.93
N ARG A 69 -14.83 6.61 5.41
CA ARG A 69 -16.06 6.98 6.08
C ARG A 69 -17.08 5.87 5.86
N ASN A 70 -17.34 5.10 6.90
CA ASN A 70 -18.51 4.22 6.92
C ASN A 70 -19.71 5.10 7.28
N ASN A 71 -20.57 5.35 6.30
CA ASN A 71 -21.88 5.95 6.55
C ASN A 71 -22.71 4.89 7.29
N GLY A 72 -22.65 4.90 8.62
CA GLY A 72 -23.70 4.31 9.45
C GLY A 72 -24.99 5.11 9.34
#